data_AF-A0A067P2B8-F1
#
_entry.id   AF-A0A067P2B8-F1
#
_cell.length_a   1.000
_cell.length_b   1.000
_cell.length_c   1.000
_cell.angle_alpha   90.00
_cell.angle_beta   90.00
_cell.angle_gamma   90.00
#
_symmetry.space_group_name_H-M   'P 1'
#
loop_
_entity.id
_entity.type
_entity.pdbx_description
1 polymer ?
#
loop_
_entity_poly.entity_id
_entity_poly.type
_entity_poly.pdbx_seq_one_letter_code
_entity_poly.pdbx_strand_id
1 'polypeptide(L)'
;MACLNFPPHLWYLHENMYLMGVIPGPNKPSIDQINHAIDLIVDDLLKFWDPGVWFSRTAKYELGQLIRAILIPLVADMLAARQVVGFGLATLRFFCTCCHLEIKDIENLDKSSWPDRNFQQDLAYAKQWRDAHSLKDQVKLFKQSGICWTPLYCLPYWNLSCFTTVESMHVFKTGLVQNHCWQVWGIDVTTDGSDGTV
;
A
#
# COMPACT_ATOMS: atom_id res chain seq x y z
N MET A 1 -1.78 -13.47 3.45
CA MET A 1 -2.27 -13.31 2.06
C MET A 1 -3.51 -14.15 1.86
N ALA A 2 -4.45 -13.68 1.03
CA ALA A 2 -5.62 -14.44 0.61
C ALA A 2 -5.44 -14.91 -0.84
N CYS A 3 -5.89 -16.12 -1.17
CA CYS A 3 -5.92 -16.62 -2.54
C CYS A 3 -7.20 -16.14 -3.25
N LEU A 4 -7.04 -15.22 -4.21
CA LEU A 4 -8.18 -14.59 -4.87
C LEU A 4 -8.78 -15.44 -6.00
N ASN A 5 -8.22 -16.62 -6.27
CA ASN A 5 -8.79 -17.59 -7.22
C ASN A 5 -10.01 -18.32 -6.64
N PHE A 6 -10.25 -18.25 -5.33
CA PHE A 6 -11.46 -18.78 -4.72
C PHE A 6 -12.67 -17.86 -4.95
N PRO A 7 -13.91 -18.34 -4.78
CA PRO A 7 -15.07 -17.47 -4.66
C PRO A 7 -14.93 -16.43 -3.53
N PRO A 8 -15.49 -15.21 -3.65
CA PRO A 8 -15.29 -14.13 -2.68
C PRO A 8 -15.62 -14.47 -1.22
N HIS A 9 -16.67 -15.28 -1.01
CA HIS A 9 -17.08 -15.70 0.34
C HIS A 9 -16.09 -16.67 1.02
N LEU A 10 -15.10 -17.18 0.28
CA LEU A 10 -14.06 -18.07 0.80
C LEU A 10 -12.70 -17.37 1.00
N TRP A 11 -12.48 -16.17 0.45
CA TRP A 11 -11.17 -15.50 0.45
C TRP A 11 -10.59 -15.31 1.86
N TYR A 12 -11.43 -14.91 2.80
CA TYR A 12 -11.01 -14.51 4.14
C TYR A 12 -11.36 -15.54 5.22
N LEU A 13 -11.75 -16.76 4.83
CA LEU A 13 -11.85 -17.86 5.78
C LEU A 13 -10.44 -18.20 6.30
N HIS A 14 -10.33 -18.48 7.60
CA HIS A 14 -9.04 -18.67 8.25
C HIS A 14 -8.22 -19.80 7.61
N GLU A 15 -8.88 -20.86 7.14
CA GLU A 15 -8.27 -21.99 6.43
C GLU A 15 -7.71 -21.64 5.05
N ASN A 16 -8.15 -20.54 4.44
CA ASN A 16 -7.71 -20.07 3.11
C ASN A 16 -6.71 -18.91 3.20
N MET A 17 -6.34 -18.50 4.41
CA MET A 17 -5.37 -17.44 4.65
C MET A 17 -3.97 -18.03 4.80
N TYR A 18 -3.05 -17.55 3.97
CA TYR A 18 -1.64 -17.93 4.02
C TYR A 18 -0.84 -16.93 4.86
N LEU A 19 -0.27 -17.41 5.97
CA LEU A 19 0.66 -16.64 6.80
C LEU A 19 2.05 -16.62 6.14
N MET A 20 2.46 -15.47 5.63
CA MET A 20 3.76 -15.30 4.96
C MET A 20 4.93 -15.11 5.93
N GLY A 21 4.67 -14.50 7.09
CA GLY A 21 5.73 -14.16 8.03
C GLY A 21 5.20 -13.46 9.26
N VAL A 22 6.00 -13.48 10.31
CA VAL A 22 5.74 -12.80 11.58
C VAL A 22 6.97 -11.98 11.91
N ILE A 23 6.80 -10.66 12.01
CA ILE A 23 7.87 -9.77 12.46
C ILE A 23 7.73 -9.64 13.99
N PRO A 24 8.75 -10.05 14.76
CA PRO A 24 8.66 -10.03 16.22
C PRO A 24 8.60 -8.58 16.75
N GLY A 25 7.78 -8.37 17.78
CA GLY A 25 7.76 -7.13 18.58
C GLY A 25 8.97 -7.03 19.53
N PRO A 26 8.98 -6.10 20.51
CA PRO A 26 7.84 -5.35 21.06
C PRO A 26 7.60 -3.98 20.40
N ASN A 27 8.57 -3.47 19.65
CA ASN A 27 8.49 -2.14 19.03
C ASN A 27 8.01 -2.23 17.58
N LYS A 28 7.51 -1.11 17.05
CA LYS A 28 7.21 -0.97 15.63
C LYS A 28 8.51 -1.21 14.83
N PRO A 29 8.51 -2.15 13.87
CA PRO A 29 9.72 -2.45 13.11
C PRO A 29 10.14 -1.24 12.27
N SER A 30 11.44 -1.10 12.02
CA SER A 30 11.96 -0.12 11.07
C SER A 30 11.61 -0.50 9.63
N ILE A 31 11.76 0.44 8.70
CA ILE A 31 11.56 0.17 7.26
C ILE A 31 12.51 -0.94 6.80
N ASP A 32 13.78 -0.89 7.20
CA ASP A 32 14.77 -1.91 6.82
C ASP A 32 14.42 -3.31 7.36
N GLN A 33 13.92 -3.39 8.59
CA GLN A 33 13.48 -4.66 9.18
C GLN A 33 12.28 -5.26 8.44
N ILE A 34 11.32 -4.42 8.04
CA ILE A 34 10.20 -4.86 7.21
C ILE A 34 10.70 -5.31 5.84
N ASN A 35 11.60 -4.56 5.22
CA ASN A 35 12.15 -4.87 3.90
C ASN A 35 12.77 -6.27 3.87
N HIS A 36 13.55 -6.66 4.89
CA HIS A 36 14.09 -8.02 4.96
C HIS A 36 13.02 -9.13 4.95
N ALA A 37 11.87 -8.89 5.55
CA ALA A 37 10.76 -9.84 5.51
C ALA A 37 10.04 -9.83 4.15
N ILE A 38 9.90 -8.66 3.52
CA ILE A 38 9.26 -8.51 2.20
C ILE A 38 10.15 -9.11 1.11
N ASP A 39 11.48 -8.99 1.20
CA ASP A 39 12.45 -9.54 0.23
C ASP A 39 12.18 -11.03 -0.02
N LEU A 40 11.96 -11.82 1.05
CA LEU A 40 11.65 -13.25 0.95
C LEU A 40 10.40 -13.53 0.09
N ILE A 41 9.37 -12.70 0.26
CA ILE A 41 8.11 -12.83 -0.47
C ILE A 41 8.30 -12.41 -1.93
N VAL A 42 9.02 -11.32 -2.16
CA VAL A 42 9.29 -10.79 -3.49
C VAL A 42 10.13 -11.77 -4.30
N ASP A 43 11.16 -12.37 -3.71
CA ASP A 43 12.01 -13.38 -4.35
C ASP A 43 11.21 -14.57 -4.85
N ASP A 44 10.24 -15.05 -4.07
CA ASP A 44 9.35 -16.13 -4.50
C ASP A 44 8.39 -15.65 -5.59
N LEU A 45 7.75 -14.50 -5.42
CA LEU A 45 6.81 -13.94 -6.41
C LEU A 45 7.47 -13.66 -7.77
N LEU A 46 8.76 -13.31 -7.80
CA LEU A 46 9.51 -13.14 -9.04
C LEU A 46 9.61 -14.45 -9.82
N LYS A 47 9.87 -15.57 -9.14
CA LYS A 47 9.88 -16.91 -9.77
C LYS A 47 8.51 -17.28 -10.33
N PHE A 48 7.44 -16.86 -9.64
CA PHE A 48 6.06 -17.10 -10.05
C PHE A 48 5.57 -16.20 -11.20
N TRP A 49 6.25 -15.09 -11.48
CA TRP A 49 5.82 -14.13 -12.51
C TRP A 49 6.17 -14.61 -13.92
N ASP A 50 7.46 -14.83 -14.19
CA ASP A 50 7.96 -15.18 -15.52
C ASP A 50 9.22 -16.07 -15.40
N PRO A 51 9.20 -17.32 -15.90
CA PRO A 51 8.11 -17.98 -16.63
C PRO A 51 6.95 -18.49 -15.76
N GLY A 52 7.12 -18.53 -14.43
CA GLY A 52 6.27 -19.25 -13.49
C GLY A 52 6.98 -20.46 -12.88
N VAL A 53 6.33 -21.12 -11.91
CA VAL A 53 6.87 -22.30 -11.22
C VAL A 53 6.19 -23.56 -11.71
N TRP A 54 6.97 -24.54 -12.17
CA TRP A 54 6.45 -25.85 -12.57
C TRP A 54 6.30 -26.77 -11.35
N PHE A 55 5.08 -27.22 -11.10
CA PHE A 55 4.81 -28.25 -10.10
C PHE A 55 4.71 -29.60 -10.80
N SER A 56 5.46 -30.58 -10.32
CA SER A 56 5.49 -31.94 -10.91
C SER A 56 4.15 -32.67 -10.80
N ARG A 57 3.34 -32.32 -9.81
CA ARG A 57 1.99 -32.89 -9.59
C ARG A 57 1.14 -31.93 -8.76
N THR A 58 -0.15 -31.84 -9.07
CA THR A 58 -1.17 -31.19 -8.23
C THR A 58 -2.39 -32.12 -8.10
N ALA A 59 -3.35 -31.77 -7.23
CA ALA A 59 -4.53 -32.60 -6.98
C ALA A 59 -5.36 -32.91 -8.24
N LYS A 60 -5.38 -32.00 -9.24
CA LYS A 60 -6.12 -32.18 -10.50
C LYS A 60 -5.22 -32.55 -11.69
N TYR A 61 -3.90 -32.38 -11.58
CA TYR A 61 -2.97 -32.56 -12.70
C TYR A 61 -1.80 -33.46 -12.27
N GLU A 62 -1.91 -34.75 -12.57
CA GLU A 62 -0.91 -35.74 -12.19
C GLU A 62 0.42 -35.60 -12.94
N LEU A 63 0.37 -35.06 -14.16
CA LEU A 63 1.54 -34.78 -15.00
C LEU A 63 2.15 -33.40 -14.73
N GLY A 64 1.67 -32.72 -13.69
CA GLY A 64 2.14 -31.39 -13.31
C GLY A 64 1.46 -30.24 -14.04
N GLN A 65 1.82 -29.03 -13.63
CA GLN A 65 1.27 -27.79 -14.17
C GLN A 65 2.22 -26.62 -13.90
N LEU A 66 2.31 -25.70 -14.88
CA LEU A 66 2.93 -24.40 -14.67
C LEU A 66 1.97 -23.48 -13.90
N ILE A 67 2.40 -23.00 -12.75
CA ILE A 67 1.63 -22.07 -11.92
C ILE A 67 2.31 -20.71 -11.95
N ARG A 68 1.50 -19.67 -12.19
CA ARG A 68 1.89 -18.27 -12.03
C ARG A 68 1.12 -17.66 -10.88
N ALA A 69 1.78 -16.77 -10.16
CA ALA A 69 1.19 -16.02 -9.07
C ALA A 69 1.61 -14.55 -9.17
N ILE A 70 0.67 -13.69 -8.83
CA ILE A 70 0.91 -12.25 -8.69
C ILE A 70 0.38 -11.82 -7.34
N LEU A 71 1.08 -10.88 -6.71
CA LEU A 71 0.54 -10.15 -5.58
C LEU A 71 -0.47 -9.13 -6.10
N ILE A 72 -1.61 -8.96 -5.42
CA ILE A 72 -2.61 -7.89 -5.64
C ILE A 72 -3.34 -7.53 -4.34
N PRO A 73 -3.94 -6.34 -4.26
CA PRO A 73 -3.33 -5.15 -3.66
C PRO A 73 -2.99 -5.30 -2.17
N LEU A 74 -2.11 -4.44 -1.67
CA LEU A 74 -1.82 -4.31 -0.24
C LEU A 74 -3.03 -3.72 0.48
N VAL A 75 -3.60 -4.50 1.41
CA VAL A 75 -4.68 -4.09 2.30
C VAL A 75 -4.15 -4.00 3.72
N ALA A 76 -4.05 -2.78 4.23
CA ALA A 76 -3.62 -2.49 5.60
C ALA A 76 -4.14 -1.09 6.00
N ASP A 77 -4.08 -0.77 7.29
CA ASP A 77 -4.26 0.62 7.72
C ASP A 77 -3.25 1.55 7.02
N MET A 78 -3.56 2.84 6.93
CA MET A 78 -2.77 3.79 6.15
C MET A 78 -1.34 3.97 6.68
N LEU A 79 -1.09 3.75 7.98
CA LEU A 79 0.24 3.86 8.57
C LEU A 79 1.11 2.66 8.20
N ALA A 80 0.56 1.46 8.28
CA ALA A 80 1.22 0.21 7.89
C ALA A 80 1.41 0.16 6.37
N ALA A 81 0.39 0.53 5.60
CA ALA A 81 0.44 0.57 4.14
C ALA A 81 1.60 1.45 3.66
N ARG A 82 1.67 2.70 4.14
CA ARG A 82 2.76 3.64 3.81
C ARG A 82 4.13 3.07 4.11
N GLN A 83 4.28 2.41 5.26
CA GLN A 83 5.56 1.85 5.66
C GLN A 83 6.00 0.69 4.75
N VAL A 84 5.08 -0.20 4.39
CA VAL A 84 5.34 -1.35 3.51
C VAL A 84 5.68 -0.91 2.09
N VAL A 85 4.98 0.11 1.58
CA VAL A 85 5.17 0.60 0.20
C VAL A 85 6.25 1.67 0.08
N GLY A 86 6.84 2.10 1.19
CA GLY A 86 7.91 3.10 1.22
C GLY A 86 7.44 4.54 1.04
N PHE A 87 6.18 4.85 1.39
CA PHE A 87 5.65 6.21 1.37
C PHE A 87 5.84 6.94 2.70
N GLY A 88 6.00 8.26 2.58
CA GLY A 88 6.03 9.23 3.65
C GLY A 88 4.74 9.24 4.48
N LEU A 89 4.87 9.75 5.72
CA LEU A 89 3.71 10.01 6.58
C LEU A 89 2.79 11.07 5.95
N ALA A 90 1.52 11.07 6.37
CA ALA A 90 0.52 12.04 5.89
C ALA A 90 0.84 13.51 6.24
N THR A 91 1.82 13.75 7.11
CA THR A 91 2.28 15.10 7.48
C THR A 91 3.43 15.62 6.63
N LEU A 92 3.97 14.80 5.72
CA LEU A 92 5.03 15.22 4.80
C LEU A 92 4.45 16.00 3.61
N ARG A 93 5.34 16.65 2.86
CA ARG A 93 5.01 17.46 1.68
C ARG A 93 4.02 16.75 0.75
N PHE A 94 4.31 15.51 0.36
CA PHE A 94 3.42 14.69 -0.44
C PHE A 94 2.64 13.74 0.47
N PHE A 95 1.45 14.19 0.88
CA PHE A 95 0.62 13.45 1.82
C PHE A 95 -0.19 12.35 1.14
N CYS A 96 -0.59 12.50 -0.13
CA CYS A 96 -1.48 11.55 -0.79
C CYS A 96 -0.71 10.36 -1.39
N THR A 97 -1.30 9.16 -1.33
CA THR A 97 -0.77 7.94 -1.96
C THR A 97 -1.15 7.81 -3.43
N CYS A 98 -2.14 8.58 -3.90
CA CYS A 98 -2.70 8.51 -5.25
C CYS A 98 -2.25 9.66 -6.17
N CYS A 99 -1.92 10.82 -5.61
CA CYS A 99 -1.50 12.01 -6.36
C CYS A 99 -0.23 12.63 -5.76
N HIS A 100 0.30 13.67 -6.43
CA HIS A 100 1.43 14.47 -5.94
C HIS A 100 0.99 15.87 -5.44
N LEU A 101 -0.27 16.04 -5.03
CA LEU A 101 -0.72 17.25 -4.36
C LEU A 101 0.08 17.48 -3.08
N GLU A 102 0.53 18.71 -2.86
CA GLU A 102 1.28 19.07 -1.66
C GLU A 102 0.35 19.34 -0.49
N ILE A 103 0.80 19.06 0.73
CA ILE A 103 0.02 19.27 1.96
C ILE A 103 -0.39 20.75 2.16
N LYS A 104 0.38 21.70 1.62
CA LYS A 104 0.02 23.13 1.65
C LYS A 104 -1.22 23.44 0.82
N ASP A 105 -1.53 22.59 -0.16
CA ASP A 105 -2.63 22.71 -1.11
C ASP A 105 -3.74 21.70 -0.79
N ILE A 106 -3.78 21.15 0.44
CA ILE A 106 -4.73 20.10 0.85
C ILE A 106 -6.21 20.53 0.71
N GLU A 107 -6.48 21.83 0.78
CA GLU A 107 -7.82 22.42 0.61
C GLU A 107 -8.26 22.51 -0.86
N ASN A 108 -7.40 22.13 -1.81
CA ASN A 108 -7.78 22.08 -3.21
C ASN A 108 -8.67 20.86 -3.48
N LEU A 109 -9.99 21.09 -3.54
CA LEU A 109 -10.98 20.05 -3.82
C LEU A 109 -11.24 19.82 -5.32
N ASP A 110 -10.65 20.63 -6.21
CA ASP A 110 -10.79 20.44 -7.66
C ASP A 110 -9.86 19.32 -8.14
N LYS A 111 -10.40 18.10 -8.16
CA LYS A 111 -9.68 16.89 -8.59
C LYS A 111 -9.03 17.02 -9.98
N SER A 112 -9.59 17.82 -10.89
CA SER A 112 -9.04 17.97 -12.24
C SER A 112 -7.69 18.72 -12.26
N SER A 113 -7.43 19.49 -11.21
CA SER A 113 -6.18 20.24 -11.03
C SER A 113 -5.09 19.45 -10.31
N TRP A 114 -5.39 18.25 -9.80
CA TRP A 114 -4.46 17.48 -8.98
C TRP A 114 -3.36 16.85 -9.84
N PRO A 115 -2.07 17.01 -9.47
CA PRO A 115 -0.99 16.37 -10.19
C PRO A 115 -1.05 14.84 -10.07
N ASP A 116 -1.09 14.16 -11.21
CA ASP A 116 -1.03 12.70 -11.26
C ASP A 116 0.28 12.16 -10.69
N ARG A 117 0.19 11.06 -9.95
CA ARG A 117 1.38 10.38 -9.44
C ARG A 117 1.98 9.47 -10.52
N ASN A 118 3.24 9.72 -10.85
CA ASN A 118 3.98 8.96 -11.85
C ASN A 118 4.84 7.85 -11.24
N PHE A 119 4.54 6.59 -11.57
CA PHE A 119 5.30 5.45 -11.04
C PHE A 119 6.79 5.45 -11.42
N GLN A 120 7.15 5.88 -12.64
CA GLN A 120 8.55 5.92 -13.08
C GLN A 120 9.35 6.95 -12.27
N GLN A 121 8.71 8.07 -11.94
CA GLN A 121 9.31 9.09 -11.08
C GLN A 121 9.47 8.57 -9.65
N ASP A 122 8.44 7.93 -9.10
CA ASP A 122 8.48 7.31 -7.77
C ASP A 122 9.59 6.24 -7.69
N LEU A 123 9.73 5.40 -8.73
CA LEU A 123 10.80 4.40 -8.83
C LEU A 123 12.18 5.06 -8.91
N ALA A 124 12.32 6.16 -9.64
CA ALA A 124 13.59 6.90 -9.71
C ALA A 124 13.98 7.47 -8.33
N TYR A 125 13.03 8.05 -7.60
CA TYR A 125 13.26 8.53 -6.23
C TYR A 125 13.62 7.40 -5.26
N ALA A 126 12.93 6.28 -5.35
CA ALA A 126 13.23 5.11 -4.53
C ALA A 126 14.64 4.56 -4.81
N LYS A 127 15.06 4.48 -6.07
CA LYS A 127 16.43 4.07 -6.46
C LYS A 127 17.48 5.03 -5.94
N GLN A 128 17.27 6.35 -6.11
CA GLN A 128 18.18 7.37 -5.57
C GLN A 128 18.32 7.26 -4.05
N TRP A 129 17.22 7.01 -3.34
CA TRP A 129 17.23 6.77 -1.90
C TRP A 129 18.01 5.52 -1.53
N ARG A 130 17.78 4.39 -2.22
CA ARG A 130 18.49 3.12 -1.99
C ARG A 130 19.99 3.26 -2.20
N ASP A 131 20.37 3.91 -3.31
CA ASP A 131 21.75 4.00 -3.78
C ASP A 131 22.51 5.18 -3.12
N ALA A 132 21.88 5.90 -2.19
CA ALA A 132 22.50 7.01 -1.47
C ALA A 132 23.68 6.55 -0.60
N HIS A 133 24.77 7.32 -0.62
CA HIS A 133 26.03 6.97 0.05
C HIS A 133 26.00 7.08 1.58
N SER A 134 24.99 7.74 2.15
CA SER A 134 24.89 7.92 3.60
C SER A 134 23.44 7.97 4.09
N LEU A 135 23.24 7.61 5.36
CA LEU A 135 21.93 7.77 6.04
C LEU A 135 21.45 9.23 6.03
N LYS A 136 22.38 10.19 6.08
CA LYS A 136 22.06 11.62 6.01
C LYS A 136 21.48 11.99 4.64
N ASP A 137 22.03 11.42 3.58
CA ASP A 137 21.53 11.63 2.22
C ASP A 137 20.18 10.94 2.01
N GLN A 138 20.00 9.73 2.53
CA GLN A 138 18.69 9.04 2.55
C GLN A 138 17.61 9.88 3.22
N VAL A 139 17.88 10.42 4.42
CA VAL A 139 16.94 11.30 5.13
C VAL A 139 16.64 12.56 4.32
N LYS A 140 17.63 13.14 3.67
CA LYS A 140 17.45 14.32 2.82
C LYS A 140 16.56 14.01 1.61
N LEU A 141 16.85 12.92 0.89
CA LEU A 141 16.09 12.48 -0.28
C LEU A 141 14.65 12.14 0.13
N PHE A 142 14.46 11.41 1.23
CA PHE A 142 13.14 11.07 1.74
C PHE A 142 12.32 12.30 2.13
N LYS A 143 12.94 13.33 2.73
CA LYS A 143 12.24 14.60 3.01
C LYS A 143 11.81 15.35 1.75
N GLN A 144 12.54 15.18 0.65
CA GLN A 144 12.26 15.85 -0.62
C GLN A 144 11.16 15.14 -1.42
N SER A 145 11.26 13.81 -1.56
CA SER A 145 10.34 13.01 -2.38
C SER A 145 9.19 12.38 -1.59
N GLY A 146 9.35 12.17 -0.29
CA GLY A 146 8.43 11.37 0.51
C GLY A 146 8.46 9.87 0.17
N ILE A 147 9.53 9.38 -0.47
CA ILE A 147 9.63 8.02 -0.98
C ILE A 147 10.96 7.39 -0.55
N CYS A 148 10.89 6.16 -0.04
CA CYS A 148 12.04 5.30 0.20
C CYS A 148 11.90 3.98 -0.58
N TRP A 149 12.99 3.21 -0.64
CA TRP A 149 12.99 1.92 -1.32
C TRP A 149 12.27 0.85 -0.49
N THR A 150 11.56 -0.02 -1.20
CA THR A 150 10.97 -1.26 -0.72
C THR A 150 11.23 -2.35 -1.75
N PRO A 151 11.42 -3.62 -1.34
CA PRO A 151 11.58 -4.73 -2.27
C PRO A 151 10.42 -4.89 -3.26
N LEU A 152 9.24 -4.36 -2.94
CA LEU A 152 8.09 -4.35 -3.85
C LEU A 152 8.38 -3.69 -5.20
N TYR A 153 9.35 -2.77 -5.28
CA TYR A 153 9.78 -2.17 -6.54
C TYR A 153 10.47 -3.18 -7.49
N CYS A 154 10.89 -4.34 -7.01
CA CYS A 154 11.46 -5.40 -7.86
C CYS A 154 10.38 -6.15 -8.66
N LEU A 155 9.12 -6.13 -8.22
CA LEU A 155 8.02 -6.80 -8.92
C LEU A 155 7.66 -6.05 -10.22
N PRO A 156 7.84 -6.64 -11.42
CA PRO A 156 7.69 -5.92 -12.69
C PRO A 156 6.27 -5.40 -12.97
N TYR A 157 5.27 -6.03 -12.37
CA TYR A 157 3.85 -5.72 -12.54
C TYR A 157 3.29 -4.81 -11.44
N TRP A 158 4.07 -4.48 -10.42
CA TRP A 158 3.57 -3.84 -9.21
C TRP A 158 3.76 -2.32 -9.25
N ASN A 159 2.66 -1.60 -9.49
CA ASN A 159 2.59 -0.15 -9.30
C ASN A 159 2.06 0.20 -7.89
N LEU A 160 2.94 0.72 -7.03
CA LEU A 160 2.59 1.03 -5.63
C LEU A 160 1.38 1.97 -5.50
N SER A 161 1.22 2.97 -6.37
CA SER A 161 0.08 3.89 -6.28
C SER A 161 -1.26 3.22 -6.62
N CYS A 162 -1.25 2.22 -7.49
CA CYS A 162 -2.44 1.46 -7.89
C CYS A 162 -2.74 0.29 -6.96
N PHE A 163 -1.71 -0.32 -6.37
CA PHE A 163 -1.85 -1.50 -5.52
C PHE A 163 -1.79 -1.20 -4.01
N THR A 164 -1.77 0.08 -3.61
CA THR A 164 -1.98 0.49 -2.20
C THR A 164 -3.44 0.85 -2.00
N THR A 165 -4.20 -0.01 -1.33
CA THR A 165 -5.64 0.24 -1.10
C THR A 165 -5.87 1.02 0.19
N VAL A 166 -6.82 1.95 0.17
CA VAL A 166 -7.37 2.57 1.37
C VAL A 166 -8.30 1.56 2.05
N GLU A 167 -7.92 1.06 3.22
CA GLU A 167 -8.72 0.07 3.95
C GLU A 167 -9.94 0.76 4.59
N SER A 168 -11.14 0.37 4.14
CA SER A 168 -12.39 1.04 4.50
C SER A 168 -12.85 0.71 5.92
N MET A 169 -12.56 -0.48 6.46
CA MET A 169 -12.95 -0.88 7.81
C MET A 169 -12.38 0.08 8.87
N HIS A 170 -11.11 0.48 8.72
CA HIS A 170 -10.45 1.43 9.58
C HIS A 170 -11.03 2.83 9.41
N VAL A 171 -11.39 3.26 8.20
CA VAL A 171 -12.06 4.57 7.98
C VAL A 171 -13.37 4.66 8.78
N PHE A 172 -14.17 3.59 8.79
CA PHE A 172 -15.41 3.54 9.58
C PHE A 172 -15.15 3.47 11.08
N LYS A 173 -14.19 2.64 11.52
CA LYS A 173 -13.95 2.39 12.96
C LYS A 173 -13.07 3.42 13.67
N THR A 174 -12.29 4.23 12.96
CA THR A 174 -11.37 5.22 13.58
C THR A 174 -11.99 6.59 13.82
N GLY A 175 -13.32 6.71 13.70
CA GLY A 175 -14.02 7.98 13.93
C GLY A 175 -13.87 8.98 12.78
N LEU A 176 -13.24 8.60 11.66
CA LEU A 176 -13.09 9.45 10.48
C LEU A 176 -14.46 9.81 9.87
N VAL A 177 -15.36 8.84 9.74
CA VAL A 177 -16.74 9.06 9.29
C VAL A 177 -17.50 9.93 10.29
N GLN A 178 -17.35 9.66 11.59
CA GLN A 178 -17.97 10.45 12.65
C GLN A 178 -17.49 11.91 12.60
N ASN A 179 -16.19 12.13 12.49
CA ASN A 179 -15.59 13.46 12.36
C ASN A 179 -16.07 14.17 11.09
N HIS A 180 -16.17 13.45 9.96
CA HIS A 180 -16.66 14.05 8.73
C HIS A 180 -18.14 14.45 8.84
N CYS A 181 -18.99 13.57 9.38
CA CYS A 181 -20.41 13.88 9.59
C CYS A 181 -20.60 15.03 10.58
N TRP A 182 -19.95 14.99 11.75
CA TRP A 182 -20.23 15.93 12.84
C TRP A 182 -19.44 17.23 12.74
N GLN A 183 -18.15 17.16 12.41
CA GLN A 183 -17.28 18.34 12.41
C GLN A 183 -17.22 19.02 11.04
N VAL A 184 -17.22 18.24 9.95
CA VAL A 184 -17.10 18.82 8.59
C VAL A 184 -18.47 19.17 8.02
N TRP A 185 -19.44 18.26 8.10
CA TRP A 185 -20.80 18.49 7.60
C TRP A 185 -21.75 19.10 8.64
N GLY A 186 -21.32 19.22 9.91
CA GLY A 186 -22.14 19.83 10.95
C GLY A 186 -23.43 19.06 11.27
N ILE A 187 -23.47 17.76 10.98
CA ILE A 187 -24.63 16.91 11.30
C ILE A 187 -24.64 16.71 12.81
N ASP A 188 -25.48 17.46 13.50
CA ASP A 188 -25.66 17.41 14.95
C ASP A 188 -27.16 17.33 15.25
N VAL A 189 -27.52 16.53 16.25
CA VAL A 189 -28.90 16.34 16.72
C VAL A 189 -29.52 17.61 17.31
N THR A 190 -28.70 18.63 17.58
CA THR A 190 -29.11 19.93 18.13
C THR A 190 -29.27 21.03 17.09
N THR A 191 -28.85 20.80 15.83
CA THR A 191 -29.03 21.74 14.71
C THR A 191 -29.99 21.17 13.69
N ASP A 192 -30.98 21.97 13.29
CA ASP A 192 -31.86 21.62 12.19
C ASP A 192 -31.06 21.49 10.89
N GLY A 193 -31.20 20.35 10.20
CA GLY A 193 -30.51 20.08 8.95
C GLY A 193 -30.97 21.03 7.84
N SER A 194 -30.03 21.52 7.01
CA SER A 194 -30.37 22.22 5.76
C SER A 194 -30.66 21.20 4.66
N ASP A 195 -31.49 21.57 3.68
CA ASP A 195 -31.87 20.69 2.56
C ASP A 195 -30.77 20.52 1.49
N GLY A 196 -29.57 21.04 1.75
CA GLY A 196 -28.43 20.94 0.85
C GLY A 196 -28.57 21.73 -0.45
N THR A 197 -29.55 22.62 -0.57
CA THR A 197 -29.71 23.51 -1.73
C THR A 197 -29.07 24.87 -1.47
N VAL A 198 -27.78 24.99 -1.79
CA VAL A 198 -27.09 26.28 -1.95
C VAL A 198 -26.36 26.28 -3.29
#